data_AF-A0A7K1GGU6-F1
#
_entry.id   AF-A0A7K1GGU6-F1
#
_cell.length_a   1.000
_cell.length_b   1.000
_cell.length_c   1.000
_cell.angle_alpha   90.00
_cell.angle_beta   90.00
_cell.angle_gamma   90.00
#
_symmetry.space_group_name_H-M   'P 1'
#
loop_
_entity.id
_entity.type
_entity.pdbx_description
1 polymer ?
#
loop_
_entity_poly.entity_id
_entity_poly.type
_entity_poly.pdbx_seq_one_letter_code
_entity_poly.pdbx_strand_id
1 'polypeptide(L)' 'GCPAIGPGGLYTDELLEAVKYIAQQPNVAGIEIVEVDPTLDFRDMTSRAAAHVLLHALKGMKLSPFK' A
#
# COMPACT_ATOMS: atom_id res chain seq x y z
N GLY A 1 6.84 -8.22 -8.19
CA GLY A 1 7.00 -9.40 -7.33
C GLY A 1 7.59 -8.97 -6.03
N CYS A 2 7.88 -9.92 -5.13
CA CYS A 2 8.60 -9.68 -3.89
C CYS A 2 9.63 -10.81 -3.70
N PRO A 3 10.85 -10.54 -3.21
CA PRO A 3 11.89 -11.57 -3.03
C PRO A 3 11.50 -12.67 -2.03
N ALA A 4 10.69 -12.35 -1.02
CA ALA A 4 10.30 -13.27 0.05
C ALA A 4 8.77 -13.42 0.14
N ILE A 5 8.19 -14.25 -0.73
CA ILE A 5 6.74 -14.54 -0.75
C ILE A 5 6.36 -15.67 0.22
N GLY A 6 5.22 -15.53 0.89
CA GLY A 6 4.61 -16.55 1.74
C GLY A 6 3.09 -16.62 1.57
N PRO A 7 2.46 -17.79 1.75
CA PRO A 7 1.00 -17.92 1.67
C PRO A 7 0.30 -17.30 2.89
N GLY A 8 -1.00 -16.99 2.75
CA GLY A 8 -1.84 -16.50 3.86
C GLY A 8 -1.75 -14.99 4.15
N GLY A 9 -1.28 -14.19 3.19
CA GLY A 9 -1.27 -12.73 3.27
C GLY A 9 -2.64 -12.09 3.01
N LEU A 10 -2.66 -10.75 2.99
CA LEU A 10 -3.85 -9.95 2.70
C LEU A 10 -4.24 -10.01 1.21
N TYR A 11 -5.54 -9.92 0.95
CA TYR A 11 -6.04 -9.58 -0.37
C TYR A 11 -5.76 -8.11 -0.69
N THR A 12 -5.71 -7.76 -1.98
CA THR A 12 -5.33 -6.40 -2.41
C THR A 12 -6.34 -5.35 -1.94
N ASP A 13 -7.64 -5.65 -1.95
CA ASP A 13 -8.68 -4.77 -1.43
C ASP A 13 -8.54 -4.54 0.08
N GLU A 14 -8.28 -5.60 0.86
CA GLU A 14 -8.00 -5.49 2.30
C GLU A 14 -6.78 -4.59 2.57
N LEU A 15 -5.70 -4.78 1.82
CA LEU A 15 -4.50 -3.96 1.89
C LEU A 15 -4.81 -2.47 1.60
N LEU A 16 -5.49 -2.19 0.50
CA LEU A 16 -5.80 -0.82 0.07
C LEU A 16 -6.67 -0.08 1.09
N GLU A 17 -7.61 -0.80 1.71
CA GLU A 17 -8.52 -0.21 2.69
C GLU A 17 -7.85 -0.02 4.06
N ALA A 18 -6.99 -0.96 4.47
CA ALA A 18 -6.13 -0.80 5.64
C ALA A 18 -5.19 0.40 5.50
N VAL A 19 -4.51 0.56 4.35
CA VAL A 19 -3.60 1.68 4.08
C VAL A 19 -4.35 3.02 4.15
N LYS A 20 -5.52 3.11 3.51
CA LYS A 20 -6.36 4.32 3.56
C LYS A 20 -6.77 4.67 4.99
N TYR A 21 -7.10 3.68 5.81
CA TYR A 21 -7.49 3.87 7.21
C TYR A 21 -6.31 4.34 8.07
N ILE A 22 -5.15 3.68 7.95
CA ILE A 22 -3.93 4.03 8.68
C ILE A 22 -3.47 5.44 8.31
N ALA A 23 -3.51 5.78 7.03
CA ALA A 23 -3.10 7.10 6.53
C ALA A 23 -3.95 8.28 7.06
N GLN A 24 -5.10 8.03 7.69
CA GLN A 24 -5.92 9.07 8.33
C GLN A 24 -5.51 9.36 9.78
N GLN A 25 -4.67 8.52 10.39
CA GLN A 25 -4.33 8.64 11.80
C GLN A 25 -3.41 9.86 12.05
N PRO A 26 -3.59 10.58 13.17
CA PRO A 26 -2.91 11.85 13.43
C PRO A 26 -1.39 11.71 13.62
N ASN A 27 -0.90 10.51 13.90
CA ASN A 27 0.51 10.20 14.15
C ASN A 27 1.26 9.70 12.91
N VAL A 28 0.61 9.60 11.75
CA VAL A 28 1.26 9.17 10.50
C VAL A 28 1.89 10.36 9.81
N ALA A 29 3.23 10.43 9.84
CA ALA A 29 4.00 11.48 9.17
C ALA A 29 4.35 11.15 7.71
N GLY A 30 4.28 9.88 7.32
CA GLY A 30 4.64 9.41 5.99
C GLY A 30 4.41 7.91 5.83
N ILE A 31 4.47 7.44 4.58
CA ILE A 31 4.33 6.03 4.20
C ILE A 31 5.44 5.71 3.21
N GLU A 32 6.06 4.53 3.38
CA GLU A 32 7.06 3.97 2.49
C GLU A 32 6.59 2.62 1.97
N ILE A 33 6.85 2.34 0.70
CA ILE A 33 6.55 1.04 0.07
C ILE A 33 7.90 0.37 -0.22
N VAL A 34 8.09 -0.81 0.36
CA VAL A 34 9.32 -1.60 0.24
C VAL A 34 9.05 -2.93 -0.48
N GLU A 35 10.11 -3.65 -0.84
CA GLU A 35 10.07 -5.03 -1.38
C GLU A 35 9.36 -5.20 -2.74
N VAL A 36 9.11 -4.12 -3.47
CA VAL A 36 8.68 -4.23 -4.88
C VAL A 36 9.90 -4.60 -5.72
N ASP A 37 9.90 -5.83 -6.24
CA ASP A 37 10.89 -6.32 -7.19
C ASP A 37 10.27 -6.44 -8.60
N PRO A 38 10.62 -5.54 -9.54
CA PRO A 38 10.14 -5.58 -10.92
C PRO A 38 10.61 -6.82 -11.70
N THR A 39 11.77 -7.39 -11.35
CA THR A 39 12.32 -8.55 -12.07
C THR A 39 11.52 -9.83 -11.80
N LEU A 40 10.84 -9.87 -10.64
CA LEU A 40 9.93 -10.93 -10.23
C LEU A 40 8.45 -10.54 -10.43
N ASP A 41 8.15 -9.44 -11.11
CA ASP A 41 6.79 -8.93 -11.25
C ASP A 41 6.06 -9.49 -12.47
N PHE A 42 5.15 -10.44 -12.22
CA PHE A 42 4.32 -10.97 -13.26
C PHE A 42 3.32 -9.91 -13.74
N ARG A 43 3.46 -9.50 -15.00
CA ARG A 43 2.59 -8.52 -15.67
C ARG A 43 2.46 -7.21 -14.87
N ASP A 44 3.53 -6.76 -14.21
CA ASP A 44 3.55 -5.55 -13.37
C ASP A 44 2.46 -5.50 -12.27
N MET A 45 1.98 -6.67 -11.82
CA MET A 45 0.89 -6.73 -10.86
C MET A 45 1.27 -6.11 -9.51
N THR A 46 2.45 -6.41 -8.98
CA THR A 46 2.92 -5.84 -7.71
C THR A 46 3.19 -4.35 -7.85
N SER A 47 3.78 -3.92 -8.96
CA SER A 47 4.07 -2.51 -9.25
C SER A 47 2.79 -1.69 -9.37
N ARG A 48 1.76 -2.21 -10.05
CA ARG A 48 0.43 -1.56 -10.08
C ARG A 48 -0.22 -1.55 -8.70
N ALA A 49 -0.16 -2.65 -7.95
CA ALA A 49 -0.69 -2.67 -6.59
C ALA A 49 -0.01 -1.61 -5.69
N ALA A 50 1.31 -1.45 -5.79
CA ALA A 50 2.07 -0.41 -5.09
C ALA A 50 1.61 1.00 -5.48
N ALA A 51 1.36 1.27 -6.77
CA ALA A 51 0.81 2.54 -7.22
C ALA A 51 -0.58 2.81 -6.62
N HIS A 52 -1.45 1.78 -6.54
CA HIS A 52 -2.75 1.91 -5.87
C HIS A 52 -2.61 2.14 -4.36
N VAL A 53 -1.66 1.49 -3.68
CA VAL A 53 -1.34 1.74 -2.27
C VAL A 53 -0.97 3.21 -2.04
N LEU A 54 -0.11 3.78 -2.88
CA LEU A 54 0.25 5.19 -2.81
C LEU A 54 -0.98 6.10 -2.95
N LEU A 55 -1.84 5.84 -3.93
CA LEU A 55 -3.06 6.64 -4.14
C LEU A 55 -4.04 6.54 -2.95
N HIS A 56 -4.19 5.35 -2.37
CA HIS A 56 -5.04 5.14 -1.19
C HIS A 56 -4.46 5.80 0.07
N ALA A 57 -3.14 5.76 0.24
CA ALA A 57 -2.43 6.49 1.28
C ALA A 57 -2.68 8.00 1.17
N LEU A 58 -2.45 8.59 -0.01
CA LEU A 58 -2.68 10.02 -0.26
C LEU A 58 -4.15 10.41 -0.04
N LYS A 59 -5.09 9.57 -0.49
CA LYS A 59 -6.52 9.75 -0.23
C LYS A 59 -6.81 9.74 1.27
N GLY A 60 -6.25 8.80 2.03
CA GLY A 60 -6.39 8.74 3.48
C GLY A 60 -5.84 9.98 4.17
N MET A 61 -4.62 10.40 3.84
CA MET A 61 -4.01 11.63 4.36
C MET A 61 -4.86 12.86 4.08
N LYS A 62 -5.45 12.96 2.88
CA LYS A 62 -6.33 14.07 2.50
C LYS A 62 -7.65 14.08 3.28
N LEU A 63 -8.19 12.90 3.57
CA LEU A 63 -9.44 12.71 4.31
C LEU A 63 -9.25 12.73 5.83
N SER A 64 -8.02 12.80 6.33
CA SER A 64 -7.76 12.82 7.77
C SER A 64 -8.55 13.95 8.43
N PRO A 65 -9.37 13.64 9.46
CA PRO A 65 -10.11 14.65 10.21
C PRO A 65 -9.19 15.42 11.18
N PHE A 66 -7.95 14.95 11.36
CA PHE A 66 -6.94 15.55 12.21
C PHE A 66 -6.01 16.38 11.31
N LYS A 67 -6.29 17.68 11.22
CA LYS A 67 -5.44 18.67 10.57
C LYS A 67 -5.09 19.78 11.53
#